data_AF-A0A1I1PVN1-F1
#
_entry.id   AF-A0A1I1PVN1-F1
#
_cell.length_a   1.000
_cell.length_b   1.000
_cell.length_c   1.000
_cell.angle_alpha   90.00
_cell.angle_beta   90.00
_cell.angle_gamma   90.00
#
_symmetry.space_group_name_H-M   'P 1'
#
loop_
_entity.id
_entity.type
_entity.pdbx_description
1 polymer ?
#
loop_
_entity_poly.entity_id
_entity_poly.type
_entity_poly.pdbx_seq_one_letter_code
_entity_poly.pdbx_strand_id
1 'polypeptide(L)'
;MRFTKWDYIAFPFLAALLIGVGYGALRLVGFFGLGILGLVIGFIAVRMDLERDGGPEQFKARDRMSRAEKASDDAEKASRLQPLFVAQVVAAGFVILGFGFHFLL
;
A
#
# COMPACT_ATOMS: atom_id res chain seq x y z
N MET A 1 16.60 16.76 44.60
CA MET A 1 15.92 15.45 44.62
C MET A 1 17.00 14.39 44.81
N ARG A 2 16.91 13.53 45.83
CA ARG A 2 17.96 12.55 46.15
C ARG A 2 17.49 11.19 45.66
N PHE A 3 18.14 10.65 44.62
CA PHE A 3 17.82 9.34 44.08
C PHE A 3 18.03 8.27 45.14
N THR A 4 17.00 7.48 45.38
CA THR A 4 17.01 6.34 46.28
C THR A 4 17.68 5.16 45.56
N LYS A 5 18.30 4.22 46.29
CA LYS A 5 18.92 3.02 45.67
C LYS A 5 17.94 2.24 44.79
N TRP A 6 16.65 2.30 45.10
CA TRP A 6 15.56 1.74 44.32
C TRP A 6 15.34 2.40 42.96
N ASP A 7 15.60 3.70 42.83
CA ASP A 7 15.46 4.42 41.57
C ASP A 7 16.48 3.91 40.55
N TYR A 8 17.69 3.58 40.97
CA TYR A 8 18.71 3.01 40.08
C TYR A 8 18.32 1.65 39.48
N ILE A 9 17.41 0.93 40.12
CA ILE A 9 16.87 -0.33 39.61
C ILE A 9 15.60 -0.06 38.79
N ALA A 10 14.68 0.75 39.31
CA ALA A 10 13.40 1.02 38.66
C ALA A 10 13.55 1.78 37.33
N PHE A 11 14.50 2.71 37.24
CA PHE A 11 14.69 3.56 36.07
C PHE A 11 15.07 2.78 34.80
N PRO A 12 16.06 1.85 34.80
CA PRO A 12 16.37 1.07 33.61
C PRO A 12 15.23 0.16 33.18
N PHE A 13 14.43 -0.39 34.11
CA PHE A 13 13.24 -1.17 33.74
C PHE A 13 12.17 -0.31 33.08
N LEU A 14 11.91 0.89 33.62
CA LEU A 14 10.95 1.82 33.04
C LEU A 14 11.40 2.32 31.66
N ALA A 15 12.69 2.60 31.51
CA ALA A 15 13.28 2.98 30.23
C ALA A 15 13.18 1.84 29.20
N ALA A 16 13.51 0.60 29.59
CA ALA A 16 13.38 -0.57 28.72
C ALA A 16 11.92 -0.81 28.30
N LEU A 17 10.96 -0.63 29.21
CA LEU A 17 9.54 -0.73 28.92
C LEU A 17 9.09 0.33 27.92
N LEU A 18 9.47 1.59 28.11
CA LEU A 18 9.16 2.69 27.20
C LEU A 18 9.75 2.45 25.80
N ILE A 19 11.00 2.00 25.73
CA ILE A 19 11.64 1.65 24.46
C ILE A 19 10.89 0.50 23.79
N GLY A 20 10.55 -0.56 24.54
CA GLY A 20 9.81 -1.70 24.01
C GLY A 20 8.43 -1.34 23.49
N VAL A 21 7.67 -0.52 24.23
CA VAL A 21 6.35 -0.02 23.80
C VAL A 21 6.48 0.89 22.58
N GLY A 22 7.42 1.83 22.58
CA GLY A 22 7.65 2.73 21.45
C GLY A 22 8.05 1.98 20.18
N TYR A 23 8.95 1.01 20.31
CA TYR A 23 9.36 0.14 19.23
C TYR A 23 8.20 -0.72 18.71
N GLY A 24 7.40 -1.30 19.61
CA GLY A 24 6.19 -2.03 19.25
C GLY A 24 5.16 -1.18 18.51
N ALA A 25 4.95 0.07 18.94
CA ALA A 25 4.05 1.01 18.28
C ALA A 25 4.55 1.39 16.87
N LEU A 26 5.84 1.66 16.69
CA LEU A 26 6.43 1.90 15.37
C LEU A 26 6.27 0.70 14.44
N ARG A 27 6.44 -0.52 14.97
CA ARG A 27 6.30 -1.75 14.21
C ARG A 27 4.84 -2.02 13.80
N LEU A 28 3.90 -1.90 14.73
CA LEU A 28 2.47 -2.19 14.52
C LEU A 28 1.70 -1.09 13.79
N VAL A 29 1.98 0.18 14.05
CA VAL A 29 1.25 1.29 13.43
C VAL A 29 2.01 1.84 12.23
N GLY A 30 3.34 1.93 12.32
CA GLY A 30 4.18 2.42 11.23
C GLY A 30 4.31 1.42 10.10
N PHE A 31 5.13 0.38 10.29
CA PHE A 31 5.48 -0.55 9.20
C PHE A 31 4.31 -1.44 8.77
N PHE A 32 3.59 -2.03 9.72
CA PHE A 32 2.42 -2.84 9.39
C PHE A 32 1.31 -2.00 8.74
N GLY A 33 1.04 -0.80 9.28
CA GLY A 33 0.07 0.12 8.67
C GLY A 33 0.45 0.52 7.24
N LEU A 34 1.73 0.78 6.97
CA LEU A 34 2.24 1.06 5.63
C LEU A 34 2.00 -0.12 4.67
N GLY A 35 2.25 -1.35 5.14
CA GLY A 35 2.01 -2.56 4.35
C GLY A 35 0.54 -2.75 4.00
N ILE A 36 -0.36 -2.55 4.98
CA ILE A 36 -1.81 -2.59 4.77
C ILE A 36 -2.27 -1.50 3.80
N LEU A 37 -1.74 -0.27 3.91
CA LEU A 37 -2.05 0.80 2.98
C LEU A 37 -1.64 0.44 1.55
N GLY A 38 -0.45 -0.15 1.38
CA GLY A 38 0.01 -0.67 0.10
C GLY A 38 -0.94 -1.72 -0.49
N LEU A 39 -1.42 -2.67 0.34
CA LEU A 39 -2.40 -3.67 -0.09
C LEU A 39 -3.72 -3.04 -0.53
N VAL A 40 -4.22 -2.05 0.20
CA VAL A 40 -5.47 -1.35 -0.15
C VAL A 40 -5.33 -0.62 -1.49
N ILE A 41 -4.24 0.13 -1.69
CA ILE A 41 -3.98 0.82 -2.96
C ILE A 41 -3.87 -0.19 -4.11
N GLY A 42 -3.12 -1.28 -3.91
CA GLY A 42 -2.95 -2.33 -4.91
C GLY A 42 -4.26 -3.01 -5.27
N PHE A 43 -5.08 -3.32 -4.27
CA PHE A 43 -6.40 -3.91 -4.47
C PHE A 43 -7.33 -2.98 -5.29
N ILE A 44 -7.37 -1.68 -4.95
CA ILE A 44 -8.15 -0.70 -5.69
C ILE A 44 -7.65 -0.60 -7.14
N ALA A 45 -6.32 -0.53 -7.35
CA ALA A 45 -5.73 -0.44 -8.68
C ALA A 45 -6.08 -1.65 -9.55
N VAL A 46 -6.00 -2.87 -8.99
CA VAL A 46 -6.37 -4.12 -9.69
C VAL A 46 -7.86 -4.14 -10.01
N ARG A 47 -8.72 -3.72 -9.06
CA ARG A 47 -10.16 -3.67 -9.28
C ARG A 47 -10.53 -2.68 -10.39
N MET A 48 -9.89 -1.51 -10.42
CA MET A 48 -10.07 -0.52 -11.47
C MET A 48 -9.62 -1.05 -12.84
N ASP A 49 -8.56 -1.86 -12.89
CA ASP A 49 -8.12 -2.53 -14.11
C ASP A 49 -9.14 -3.56 -14.61
N LEU A 50 -9.70 -4.35 -13.68
CA LEU A 50 -10.73 -5.34 -13.98
C LEU A 50 -12.04 -4.71 -14.49
N GLU A 51 -12.45 -3.58 -13.90
CA GLU A 51 -13.64 -2.83 -14.34
C GLU A 51 -13.43 -2.16 -15.70
N ARG A 52 -12.18 -1.84 -16.06
CA ARG A 52 -11.80 -1.21 -17.32
C ARG A 52 -11.89 -2.16 -18.51
N ASP A 53 -11.53 -3.44 -18.35
CA ASP A 53 -11.50 -4.40 -19.46
C ASP A 53 -12.89 -4.82 -19.95
N GLY A 54 -13.93 -4.52 -19.16
CA GLY A 54 -15.31 -4.78 -19.54
C GLY A 54 -15.67 -6.26 -19.53
N GLY A 55 -16.82 -6.57 -18.95
CA GLY A 55 -17.37 -7.92 -19.07
C GLY A 55 -17.55 -8.35 -20.54
N PRO A 56 -17.85 -9.63 -20.78
CA PRO A 56 -17.96 -10.22 -22.13
C PRO A 56 -18.89 -9.46 -23.11
N GLU A 57 -19.79 -8.60 -22.61
CA GLU A 57 -20.60 -7.70 -23.42
C GLU A 57 -19.82 -6.57 -24.11
N GLN A 58 -18.82 -5.96 -23.46
CA GLN A 58 -17.98 -4.93 -24.09
C GLN A 58 -17.08 -5.51 -25.18
N PHE A 59 -16.68 -6.78 -25.06
CA PHE A 59 -15.97 -7.50 -26.13
C PHE A 59 -16.83 -7.65 -27.39
N LYS A 60 -18.13 -7.99 -27.24
CA LYS A 60 -19.08 -8.07 -28.37
C LYS A 60 -19.38 -6.69 -28.98
N ALA A 61 -19.37 -5.63 -28.18
CA ALA A 61 -19.52 -4.26 -28.67
C ALA A 61 -18.28 -3.78 -29.45
N ARG A 62 -17.06 -4.12 -28.99
CA ARG A 62 -15.79 -3.84 -29.68
C ARG A 62 -15.66 -4.51 -31.05
N ASP A 63 -16.35 -5.63 -31.26
CA ASP A 63 -16.37 -6.32 -32.56
C ASP A 63 -17.31 -5.64 -33.58
N ARG A 64 -18.26 -4.84 -33.11
CA ARG A 64 -19.18 -4.06 -33.97
C ARG A 64 -18.70 -2.63 -34.23
N MET A 65 -17.64 -2.18 -33.57
CA MET A 65 -17.11 -0.81 -33.68
C MET A 65 -16.26 -0.61 -34.95
N SER A 66 -16.37 0.58 -35.57
CA SER A 66 -15.55 0.96 -36.72
C SER A 66 -14.07 1.11 -36.34
N ARG A 67 -13.14 0.85 -37.28
CA ARG A 67 -11.68 0.95 -37.05
C ARG A 67 -11.26 2.32 -36.51
N ALA A 68 -11.87 3.40 -36.98
CA ALA A 68 -11.57 4.76 -36.51
C ALA A 68 -12.01 4.97 -35.06
N GLU A 69 -13.18 4.43 -34.71
CA GLU A 69 -13.78 4.50 -33.38
C GLU A 69 -12.99 3.67 -32.36
N LYS A 70 -12.49 2.49 -32.79
CA LYS A 70 -11.60 1.64 -31.99
C LYS A 70 -10.27 2.35 -31.66
N ALA A 71 -9.71 3.11 -32.60
CA ALA A 71 -8.47 3.85 -32.40
C ALA A 71 -8.62 5.05 -31.45
N SER A 72 -9.74 5.77 -31.50
CA SER A 72 -10.03 6.83 -30.52
C SER A 72 -10.24 6.26 -29.12
N ASP A 73 -10.94 5.13 -29.02
CA ASP A 73 -11.24 4.47 -27.74
C ASP A 73 -9.97 3.91 -27.08
N ASP A 74 -9.05 3.33 -27.88
CA ASP A 74 -7.75 2.86 -27.41
C ASP A 74 -6.83 4.03 -26.99
N ALA A 75 -6.87 5.16 -27.70
CA ALA A 75 -6.09 6.35 -27.33
C ALA A 75 -6.58 6.95 -26.00
N GLU A 76 -7.89 7.02 -25.78
CA GLU A 76 -8.45 7.48 -24.51
C GLU A 76 -8.10 6.53 -23.36
N LYS A 77 -8.17 5.22 -23.60
CA LYS A 77 -7.75 4.18 -22.65
C LYS A 77 -6.25 4.24 -22.33
N ALA A 78 -5.40 4.55 -23.31
CA ALA A 78 -3.96 4.68 -23.10
C ALA A 78 -3.61 5.80 -22.12
N SER A 79 -4.30 6.95 -22.21
CA SER A 79 -4.08 8.08 -21.29
C SER A 79 -4.35 7.74 -19.81
N ARG A 80 -5.25 6.79 -19.54
CA ARG A 80 -5.62 6.35 -18.18
C ARG A 80 -4.74 5.22 -17.63
N LEU A 81 -3.91 4.57 -18.45
CA LEU A 81 -2.98 3.50 -18.01
C LEU A 81 -1.86 4.02 -17.13
N GLN A 82 -1.35 5.22 -17.45
CA GLN A 82 -0.19 5.80 -16.78
C GLN A 82 -0.41 6.03 -15.27
N PRO A 83 -1.52 6.63 -14.81
CA PRO A 83 -1.77 6.75 -13.37
C PRO A 83 -2.02 5.40 -12.68
N LEU A 84 -2.60 4.42 -13.37
CA LEU A 84 -2.86 3.09 -12.81
C LEU A 84 -1.56 2.32 -12.55
N PHE A 85 -0.62 2.40 -13.50
CA PHE A 85 0.71 1.81 -13.34
C PHE A 85 1.48 2.45 -12.17
N VAL A 86 1.42 3.78 -12.04
CA VAL A 86 2.03 4.47 -10.90
C VAL A 86 1.42 4.00 -9.58
N ALA A 87 0.10 3.84 -9.50
CA ALA A 87 -0.56 3.34 -8.31
C ALA A 87 -0.10 1.92 -7.93
N GLN A 88 0.08 1.03 -8.92
CA GLN A 88 0.61 -0.31 -8.69
C GLN A 88 2.05 -0.31 -8.19
N VAL A 89 2.92 0.54 -8.75
CA VAL A 89 4.32 0.68 -8.30
C VAL A 89 4.38 1.20 -6.86
N VAL A 90 3.59 2.23 -6.54
CA VAL A 90 3.50 2.78 -5.19
C VAL A 90 2.96 1.75 -4.20
N ALA A 91 1.90 1.02 -4.57
CA ALA A 91 1.35 -0.07 -3.77
C ALA A 91 2.40 -1.13 -3.46
N ALA A 92 3.10 -1.63 -4.48
CA ALA A 92 4.16 -2.62 -4.32
C ALA A 92 5.27 -2.09 -3.40
N GLY A 93 5.71 -0.84 -3.57
CA GLY A 93 6.68 -0.19 -2.70
C GLY A 93 6.23 -0.16 -1.24
N PHE A 94 4.98 0.22 -0.97
CA PHE A 94 4.44 0.27 0.39
C PHE A 94 4.28 -1.12 1.02
N VAL A 95 3.91 -2.14 0.24
CA VAL A 95 3.85 -3.53 0.70
C VAL A 95 5.25 -4.03 1.06
N ILE A 96 6.22 -3.84 0.18
CA ILE A 96 7.61 -4.32 0.38
C ILE A 96 8.26 -3.60 1.55
N LEU A 97 8.19 -2.27 1.59
CA LEU A 97 8.79 -1.50 2.68
C LEU A 97 8.03 -1.73 3.99
N GLY A 98 6.69 -1.70 3.95
CA GLY A 98 5.85 -1.89 5.13
C GLY A 98 6.03 -3.27 5.76
N PHE A 99 5.71 -4.35 5.04
CA PHE A 99 5.88 -5.69 5.61
C PHE A 99 7.35 -6.10 5.72
N GLY A 100 8.19 -5.71 4.77
CA GLY A 100 9.63 -6.01 4.83
C GLY A 100 10.25 -5.46 6.10
N PHE A 101 10.10 -4.16 6.39
CA PHE A 101 10.59 -3.61 7.66
C PHE A 101 9.83 -4.14 8.86
N HIS A 102 8.52 -4.42 8.75
CA HIS A 102 7.78 -5.02 9.87
C HIS A 102 8.31 -6.40 10.27
N PHE A 103 8.79 -7.23 9.35
CA PHE A 103 9.28 -8.58 9.67
C PHE A 103 10.80 -8.64 9.88
N LEU A 104 11.57 -7.77 9.23
CA LEU A 104 13.04 -7.78 9.29
C LEU A 104 13.63 -6.95 10.44
N LEU A 105 12.94 -5.91 10.91
CA LEU A 105 13.31 -5.16 12.11
C LEU A 105 12.64 -5.77 13.34
#